data_AF-A0A0F9CWV6-F1
#
_entry.id   AF-A0A0F9CWV6-F1
#
_cell.length_a   1.000
_cell.length_b   1.000
_cell.length_c   1.000
_cell.angle_alpha   90.00
_cell.angle_beta   90.00
_cell.angle_gamma   90.00
#
_symmetry.space_group_name_H-M   'P 1'
#
loop_
_entity.id
_entity.type
_entity.pdbx_description
1 polymer ?
#
loop_
_entity_poly.entity_id
_entity_poly.type
_entity_poly.pdbx_seq_one_letter_code
_entity_poly.pdbx_strand_id
1 'polypeptide(L)'
;GFNYKDYLVRILRRLGKDKFTQLSAITEQDVKDGLLTTPQTNKLRVILKEGFRKNRTIGEIQTEIDTNLDLRDRTTDGKLLTKAENRANAIARTETVRLANIGLLDTYKDNGIKLVRFLAALSERTCPECEGLNGQVFELNQAEELIPVHTMCRCTWESI
;
A
#
# COMPACT_ATOMS: atom_id res chain seq x y z
N GLY A 1 15.48 18.03 -8.84
CA GLY A 1 14.73 18.28 -7.59
C GLY A 1 13.41 17.53 -7.63
N PHE A 2 12.84 17.17 -6.48
CA PHE A 2 11.59 16.39 -6.42
C PHE A 2 10.41 17.15 -7.05
N ASN A 3 9.66 16.47 -7.92
CA ASN A 3 8.48 17.03 -8.57
C ASN A 3 7.25 16.14 -8.28
N TYR A 4 6.26 16.72 -7.62
CA TYR A 4 5.06 15.99 -7.18
C TYR A 4 4.22 15.44 -8.35
N LYS A 5 4.07 16.19 -9.45
CA LYS A 5 3.27 15.73 -10.61
C LYS A 5 3.88 14.45 -11.20
N ASP A 6 5.18 14.48 -11.27
CA ASP A 6 6.06 13.46 -11.78
C ASP A 6 5.98 12.18 -10.90
N TYR A 7 6.08 12.36 -9.58
CA TYR A 7 5.83 11.32 -8.58
C TYR A 7 4.42 10.71 -8.70
N LEU A 8 3.38 11.55 -8.81
CA LEU A 8 2.01 11.11 -8.98
C LEU A 8 1.82 10.26 -10.25
N VAL A 9 2.43 10.64 -11.38
CA VAL A 9 2.38 9.85 -12.62
C VAL A 9 2.94 8.44 -12.41
N ARG A 10 4.03 8.30 -11.64
CA ARG A 10 4.65 7.00 -11.35
C ARG A 10 3.79 6.12 -10.46
N ILE A 11 3.18 6.69 -9.42
CA ILE A 11 2.17 6.01 -8.60
C ILE A 11 1.03 5.49 -9.48
N LEU A 12 0.43 6.37 -10.30
CA LEU A 12 -0.72 6.01 -11.13
C LEU A 12 -0.36 4.98 -12.22
N ARG A 13 0.86 5.02 -12.75
CA ARG A 13 1.38 4.02 -13.69
C ARG A 13 1.47 2.64 -13.04
N ARG A 14 2.01 2.56 -11.81
CA ARG A 14 2.11 1.31 -11.04
C ARG A 14 0.72 0.80 -10.66
N LEU A 15 -0.13 1.68 -10.13
CA LEU A 15 -1.53 1.38 -9.83
C LEU A 15 -2.30 0.90 -11.08
N GLY A 16 -2.01 1.41 -12.27
CA GLY A 16 -2.66 0.95 -13.50
C GLY A 16 -2.37 -0.52 -13.87
N LYS A 17 -1.22 -1.05 -13.45
CA LYS A 17 -0.76 -2.41 -13.75
C LYS A 17 -0.88 -3.37 -12.57
N ASP A 18 -1.24 -2.86 -11.40
CA ASP A 18 -1.25 -3.62 -10.15
C ASP A 18 -2.29 -4.73 -10.17
N LYS A 19 -1.91 -5.96 -9.81
CA LYS A 19 -2.83 -7.11 -9.78
C LYS A 19 -3.52 -7.30 -8.42
N PHE A 20 -3.15 -6.50 -7.42
CA PHE A 20 -3.57 -6.64 -6.04
C PHE A 20 -3.42 -8.09 -5.55
N THR A 21 -2.29 -8.74 -5.81
CA THR A 21 -2.10 -10.18 -5.58
C THR A 21 -2.40 -10.63 -4.15
N GLN A 22 -2.16 -9.76 -3.15
CA GLN A 22 -2.46 -10.05 -1.74
C GLN A 22 -3.93 -9.81 -1.35
N LEU A 23 -4.74 -9.18 -2.23
CA LEU A 23 -6.14 -8.85 -1.97
C LEU A 23 -7.10 -9.53 -2.94
N SER A 24 -6.66 -9.93 -4.14
CA SER A 24 -7.50 -10.47 -5.20
C SER A 24 -7.85 -11.93 -4.97
N ALA A 25 -9.14 -12.26 -5.06
CA ALA A 25 -9.62 -13.63 -5.08
C ALA A 25 -9.38 -14.29 -6.45
N ILE A 26 -8.87 -15.53 -6.45
CA ILE A 26 -8.67 -16.36 -7.65
C ILE A 26 -9.70 -17.49 -7.68
N THR A 27 -10.04 -18.03 -6.51
CA THR A 27 -10.95 -19.16 -6.32
C THR A 27 -12.22 -18.75 -5.58
N GLU A 28 -13.25 -19.59 -5.59
CA GLU A 28 -14.43 -19.38 -4.74
C GLU A 28 -14.08 -19.42 -3.25
N GLN A 29 -13.08 -20.22 -2.87
CA GLN A 29 -12.62 -20.29 -1.48
C GLN A 29 -12.01 -18.97 -1.06
N ASP A 30 -11.23 -18.31 -1.92
CA ASP A 30 -10.68 -17.00 -1.66
C ASP A 30 -11.76 -15.96 -1.36
N VAL A 31 -12.88 -16.00 -2.10
CA VAL A 31 -14.04 -15.12 -1.88
C VAL A 31 -14.73 -15.42 -0.54
N LYS A 32 -14.83 -16.69 -0.17
CA LYS A 32 -15.35 -17.11 1.15
C LYS A 32 -14.43 -16.66 2.27
N ASP A 33 -13.12 -16.70 2.03
CA ASP A 33 -12.12 -16.24 2.98
C ASP A 33 -12.01 -14.71 3.04
N GLY A 34 -12.76 -14.00 2.20
CA GLY A 34 -12.85 -12.54 2.19
C GLY A 34 -11.84 -11.83 1.29
N LEU A 35 -11.15 -12.51 0.37
CA LEU A 35 -10.43 -11.81 -0.71
C LEU A 35 -11.43 -11.11 -1.64
N LEU A 36 -10.95 -10.05 -2.29
CA LEU A 36 -11.72 -9.16 -3.14
C LEU A 36 -11.91 -9.79 -4.53
N THR A 37 -13.17 -9.84 -4.96
CA THR A 37 -13.53 -10.21 -6.33
C THR A 37 -12.96 -9.21 -7.34
N THR A 38 -12.86 -9.60 -8.62
CA THR A 38 -12.39 -8.71 -9.69
C THR A 38 -13.18 -7.39 -9.78
N PRO A 39 -14.53 -7.36 -9.66
CA PRO A 39 -15.26 -6.10 -9.58
C PRO A 39 -14.83 -5.21 -8.40
N GLN A 40 -14.57 -5.81 -7.23
CA GLN A 40 -14.13 -5.07 -6.04
C GLN A 40 -12.72 -4.52 -6.20
N THR A 41 -11.77 -5.29 -6.77
CA THR A 41 -10.40 -4.80 -7.01
C THR A 41 -10.36 -3.72 -8.09
N ASN A 42 -11.22 -3.80 -9.10
CA ASN A 42 -11.41 -2.72 -10.06
C ASN A 42 -11.96 -1.45 -9.39
N LYS A 43 -12.93 -1.59 -8.48
CA LYS A 43 -13.47 -0.44 -7.72
C LYS A 43 -12.41 0.15 -6.78
N LEU A 44 -11.66 -0.70 -6.08
CA LEU A 44 -10.52 -0.28 -5.25
C LEU A 44 -9.49 0.52 -6.05
N ARG A 45 -9.16 0.06 -7.27
CA ARG A 45 -8.26 0.78 -8.17
C ARG A 45 -8.75 2.19 -8.48
N VAL A 46 -10.05 2.35 -8.76
CA VAL A 46 -10.66 3.67 -9.03
C VAL A 46 -10.59 4.55 -7.78
N ILE A 47 -10.91 4.01 -6.60
CA ILE A 47 -10.86 4.74 -5.33
C ILE A 47 -9.42 5.23 -5.04
N LEU A 48 -8.42 4.35 -5.14
CA LEU A 48 -7.02 4.72 -4.91
C LEU A 48 -6.54 5.76 -5.93
N LYS A 49 -6.90 5.59 -7.21
CA LYS A 49 -6.55 6.52 -8.28
C LYS A 49 -7.09 7.92 -8.00
N GLU A 50 -8.36 8.03 -7.60
CA GLU A 50 -8.96 9.31 -7.23
C GLU A 50 -8.41 9.84 -5.91
N GLY A 51 -8.07 8.96 -4.97
CA GLY A 51 -7.37 9.30 -3.73
C GLY A 51 -6.07 10.04 -3.99
N PHE A 52 -5.19 9.48 -4.82
CA PHE A 52 -3.93 10.13 -5.18
C PHE A 52 -4.13 11.41 -6.01
N ARG A 53 -5.05 11.41 -6.98
CA ARG A 53 -5.31 12.58 -7.84
C ARG A 53 -5.84 13.78 -7.07
N LYS A 54 -6.72 13.53 -6.10
CA LYS A 54 -7.36 14.57 -5.29
C LYS A 54 -6.61 14.86 -3.99
N ASN A 55 -5.45 14.24 -3.79
CA ASN A 55 -4.65 14.35 -2.57
C ASN A 55 -5.48 14.05 -1.30
N ARG A 56 -6.32 13.01 -1.37
CA ARG A 56 -7.14 12.57 -0.23
C ARG A 56 -6.26 12.02 0.89
N THR A 57 -6.67 12.28 2.12
CA THR A 57 -6.14 11.62 3.30
C THR A 57 -6.48 10.12 3.26
N ILE A 58 -5.69 9.32 3.99
CA ILE A 58 -5.99 7.88 4.17
C ILE A 58 -7.38 7.68 4.80
N GLY A 59 -7.83 8.59 5.68
CA GLY A 59 -9.17 8.54 6.27
C GLY A 59 -10.28 8.70 5.24
N GLU A 60 -10.14 9.63 4.30
CA GLU A 60 -11.11 9.78 3.20
C GLU A 60 -11.09 8.58 2.24
N ILE A 61 -9.91 8.02 1.95
CA ILE A 61 -9.80 6.79 1.16
C ILE A 61 -10.47 5.61 1.88
N GLN A 62 -10.27 5.50 3.21
CA GLN A 62 -10.96 4.51 4.04
C GLN A 62 -12.47 4.64 3.92
N THR A 63 -13.03 5.85 4.12
CA THR A 63 -14.48 6.09 4.01
C THR A 63 -15.01 5.67 2.65
N GLU A 64 -14.27 5.99 1.58
CA GLU A 64 -14.64 5.60 0.22
C GLU A 64 -14.62 4.09 0.05
N ILE A 65 -13.62 3.39 0.58
CA ILE A 65 -13.58 1.93 0.55
C ILE A 65 -14.77 1.34 1.31
N ASP A 66 -14.99 1.80 2.54
CA ASP A 66 -16.05 1.30 3.42
C ASP A 66 -17.46 1.48 2.80
N THR A 67 -17.70 2.66 2.20
CA THR A 67 -18.97 2.98 1.55
C THR A 67 -19.20 2.17 0.27
N ASN A 68 -18.12 1.85 -0.45
CA ASN A 68 -18.24 1.37 -1.82
C ASN A 68 -17.91 -0.10 -2.01
N LEU A 69 -17.21 -0.74 -1.08
CA LEU A 69 -16.81 -2.13 -1.16
C LEU A 69 -17.52 -2.91 -0.05
N ASP A 70 -18.28 -3.92 -0.45
CA ASP A 70 -18.84 -4.90 0.47
C ASP A 70 -17.74 -5.84 0.99
N LEU A 71 -17.02 -5.40 2.02
CA LEU A 71 -15.92 -6.15 2.61
C LEU A 71 -16.47 -7.24 3.53
N ARG A 72 -15.92 -8.45 3.38
CA ARG A 72 -16.20 -9.58 4.28
C ARG A 72 -15.13 -9.70 5.35
N ASP A 73 -15.38 -10.49 6.37
CA ASP A 73 -14.33 -10.92 7.28
C ASP A 73 -13.22 -11.62 6.49
N ARG A 74 -11.97 -11.29 6.83
CA ARG A 74 -10.81 -12.03 6.31
C ARG A 74 -10.60 -13.24 7.20
N THR A 75 -10.56 -14.42 6.62
CA THR A 75 -10.22 -15.66 7.31
C THR A 75 -9.06 -16.37 6.62
N THR A 76 -8.43 -17.29 7.34
CA THR A 76 -7.46 -18.26 6.81
C THR A 76 -7.66 -19.57 7.55
N ASP A 77 -7.78 -20.69 6.84
CA ASP A 77 -8.01 -22.01 7.43
C ASP A 77 -9.17 -22.04 8.45
N GLY A 78 -10.24 -21.30 8.14
CA GLY A 78 -11.43 -21.17 9.00
C GLY A 78 -11.26 -20.28 10.23
N LYS A 79 -10.08 -19.67 10.43
CA LYS A 79 -9.82 -18.73 11.54
C LYS A 79 -9.97 -17.30 11.08
N LEU A 80 -10.65 -16.50 11.90
CA LEU A 80 -10.77 -15.05 11.68
C LEU A 80 -9.39 -14.38 11.82
N LEU A 81 -8.97 -13.72 10.74
CA LEU A 81 -7.79 -12.84 10.72
C LEU A 81 -8.20 -11.41 11.06
N THR A 82 -9.17 -10.87 10.33
CA THR A 82 -9.58 -9.46 10.46
C THR A 82 -11.07 -9.31 10.16
N LYS A 83 -11.79 -8.65 11.06
CA LYS A 83 -13.20 -8.31 10.83
C LYS A 83 -13.38 -7.30 9.70
N ALA A 84 -14.45 -7.44 8.92
CA ALA A 84 -14.84 -6.54 7.82
C ALA A 84 -14.71 -5.06 8.18
N GLU A 85 -15.25 -4.66 9.34
CA GLU A 85 -15.24 -3.28 9.87
C GLU A 85 -13.84 -2.67 10.01
N ASN A 86 -12.80 -3.49 10.21
CA ASN A 86 -11.42 -3.02 10.35
C ASN A 86 -10.63 -3.07 9.03
N ARG A 87 -11.18 -3.73 7.99
CA ARG A 87 -10.47 -3.97 6.74
C ARG A 87 -10.36 -2.74 5.88
N ALA A 88 -11.35 -1.86 5.87
CA ALA A 88 -11.30 -0.63 5.07
C ALA A 88 -10.07 0.22 5.46
N ASN A 89 -9.83 0.39 6.76
CA ASN A 89 -8.66 1.10 7.28
C ASN A 89 -7.34 0.40 6.93
N ALA A 90 -7.30 -0.93 7.09
CA ALA A 90 -6.14 -1.75 6.77
C ALA A 90 -5.76 -1.65 5.28
N ILE A 91 -6.73 -1.79 4.38
CA ILE A 91 -6.53 -1.69 2.93
C ILE A 91 -6.13 -0.27 2.55
N ALA A 92 -6.86 0.75 3.02
CA ALA A 92 -6.58 2.14 2.71
C ALA A 92 -5.12 2.50 3.05
N ARG A 93 -4.69 2.23 4.29
CA ARG A 93 -3.33 2.56 4.70
C ARG A 93 -2.27 1.75 3.97
N THR A 94 -2.45 0.43 3.91
CA THR A 94 -1.44 -0.47 3.36
C THR A 94 -1.24 -0.18 1.87
N GLU A 95 -2.31 -0.05 1.10
CA GLU A 95 -2.21 0.19 -0.34
C GLU A 95 -1.75 1.60 -0.66
N THR A 96 -2.19 2.62 0.09
CA THR A 96 -1.68 3.99 -0.10
C THR A 96 -0.19 4.08 0.20
N VAL A 97 0.27 3.49 1.31
CA VAL A 97 1.70 3.49 1.69
C VAL A 97 2.54 2.69 0.69
N ARG A 98 2.06 1.52 0.26
CA ARG A 98 2.73 0.70 -0.75
C ARG A 98 2.92 1.45 -2.06
N LEU A 99 1.83 1.99 -2.60
CA LEU A 99 1.85 2.68 -3.90
C LEU A 99 2.67 3.97 -3.85
N ALA A 100 2.59 4.72 -2.73
CA ALA A 100 3.43 5.88 -2.50
C ALA A 100 4.91 5.52 -2.53
N ASN A 101 5.32 4.48 -1.79
CA ASN A 101 6.72 4.09 -1.73
C ASN A 101 7.24 3.54 -3.06
N ILE A 102 6.46 2.73 -3.79
CA ILE A 102 6.87 2.28 -5.12
C ILE A 102 7.01 3.46 -6.08
N GLY A 103 6.09 4.44 -6.03
CA GLY A 103 6.20 5.67 -6.82
C GLY A 103 7.43 6.52 -6.46
N LEU A 104 7.84 6.48 -5.19
CA LEU A 104 9.01 7.19 -4.68
C LEU A 104 10.30 6.55 -5.20
N LEU A 105 10.41 5.22 -5.13
CA LEU A 105 11.52 4.46 -5.70
C LEU A 105 11.64 4.67 -7.23
N ASP A 106 10.52 4.64 -7.96
CA ASP A 106 10.49 4.96 -9.39
C ASP A 106 11.01 6.39 -9.66
N THR A 107 10.63 7.35 -8.81
CA THR A 107 11.09 8.75 -8.93
C THR A 107 12.58 8.86 -8.66
N TYR A 108 13.10 8.16 -7.65
CA TYR A 108 14.53 8.13 -7.35
C TYR A 108 15.34 7.52 -8.50
N LYS A 109 14.86 6.39 -9.04
CA LYS A 109 15.46 5.74 -10.21
C LYS A 109 15.58 6.67 -11.41
N ASP A 110 14.50 7.37 -11.74
CA ASP A 110 14.47 8.31 -12.88
C ASP A 110 15.42 9.51 -12.70
N ASN A 111 15.74 9.86 -11.44
CA ASN A 111 16.67 10.94 -11.11
C ASN A 111 18.12 10.45 -10.91
N GLY A 112 18.44 9.18 -11.24
CA GLY A 112 19.79 8.62 -11.14
C GLY A 112 20.24 8.31 -9.71
N ILE A 113 19.33 8.36 -8.73
CA ILE A 113 19.59 7.96 -7.35
C ILE A 113 19.65 6.43 -7.32
N LYS A 114 20.62 5.87 -6.58
CA LYS A 114 20.86 4.42 -6.54
C LYS A 114 20.59 3.81 -5.18
N LEU A 115 20.67 4.62 -4.13
CA LEU A 115 20.58 4.19 -2.75
C LEU A 115 19.44 4.92 -2.06
N VAL A 116 18.78 4.20 -1.16
CA VAL A 116 17.73 4.73 -0.30
C VAL A 116 17.95 4.25 1.11
N ARG A 117 17.55 5.08 2.07
CA ARG A 117 17.51 4.75 3.48
C ARG A 117 16.08 4.43 3.89
N PHE A 118 15.90 3.33 4.61
CA PHE A 118 14.62 3.00 5.22
C PHE A 118 14.33 3.95 6.38
N LEU A 119 13.26 4.73 6.28
CA LEU A 119 12.84 5.66 7.31
C LEU A 119 11.61 5.09 8.02
N ALA A 120 11.83 4.55 9.22
CA ALA A 120 10.74 4.08 10.04
C ALA A 120 9.94 5.27 10.60
N ALA A 121 8.61 5.12 10.67
CA ALA A 121 7.77 6.05 11.41
C ALA A 121 7.93 5.81 12.91
N LEU A 122 9.01 6.34 13.49
CA LEU A 122 9.38 6.19 14.90
C LEU A 122 8.35 6.85 15.83
N SER A 123 7.69 6.05 16.66
CA SER A 123 6.80 6.47 17.75
C SER A 123 6.61 5.31 18.73
N GLU A 124 5.79 5.48 19.76
CA GLU A 124 5.39 4.39 20.69
C GLU A 124 4.64 3.23 20.01
N ARG A 125 4.32 3.37 18.72
CA ARG A 125 3.60 2.38 17.89
C ARG A 125 4.49 1.71 16.85
N THR A 126 5.79 1.98 16.85
CA THR A 126 6.73 1.34 15.92
C THR A 126 6.91 -0.12 16.32
N CYS A 127 6.80 -1.02 15.34
CA CYS A 127 7.07 -2.43 15.58
C CYS A 127 8.59 -2.71 15.54
N PRO A 128 9.05 -3.79 16.20
CA PRO A 128 10.48 -4.16 16.20
C PRO A 128 11.08 -4.36 14.80
N GLU A 129 10.29 -4.86 13.84
CA GLU A 129 10.74 -5.05 12.46
C GLU A 129 11.09 -3.73 11.77
N CYS A 130 10.21 -2.73 11.87
CA CYS A 130 10.45 -1.41 11.29
C CYS A 130 11.57 -0.67 12.03
N GLU A 131 11.64 -0.79 13.36
CA GLU A 131 12.71 -0.20 14.15
C GLU A 131 14.07 -0.79 13.78
N GLY A 132 14.16 -2.11 13.62
CA GLY A 132 15.39 -2.80 13.21
C GLY A 132 15.87 -2.40 11.81
N LEU A 133 14.95 -2.08 10.90
CA LEU A 133 15.27 -1.59 9.55
C LEU A 133 15.60 -0.10 9.50
N ASN A 134 15.28 0.67 10.54
CA ASN A 134 15.44 2.12 10.52
C ASN A 134 16.90 2.54 10.30
N GLY A 135 17.12 3.41 9.33
CA GLY A 135 18.45 3.91 8.99
C GLY A 135 19.29 2.96 8.12
N GLN A 136 18.83 1.74 7.86
CA GLN A 136 19.51 0.84 6.94
C GLN A 136 19.41 1.36 5.50
N VAL A 137 20.47 1.13 4.73
CA VAL A 137 20.62 1.58 3.35
C VAL A 137 20.47 0.41 2.40
N PHE A 138 19.70 0.61 1.34
CA PHE A 138 19.38 -0.39 0.34
C PHE A 138 19.67 0.16 -1.05
N GLU A 139 20.11 -0.71 -1.96
CA GLU A 139 20.01 -0.43 -3.39
C GLU A 139 18.52 -0.40 -3.82
N LEU A 140 18.18 0.40 -4.84
CA LEU A 140 16.78 0.53 -5.27
C LEU A 140 16.11 -0.80 -5.64
N ASN A 141 16.85 -1.75 -6.22
CA ASN A 141 16.36 -3.09 -6.56
C ASN A 141 16.05 -3.94 -5.31
N GLN A 142 16.77 -3.74 -4.21
CA GLN A 142 16.55 -4.41 -2.92
C GLN A 142 15.41 -3.75 -2.14
N ALA A 143 15.19 -2.46 -2.36
CA ALA A 143 14.12 -1.68 -1.73
C ALA A 143 12.73 -1.95 -2.34
N GLU A 144 12.67 -2.45 -3.58
CA GLU A 144 11.43 -2.79 -4.27
C GLU A 144 10.62 -3.78 -3.40
N GLU A 145 9.33 -3.48 -3.18
CA GLU A 145 8.39 -4.30 -2.39
C GLU A 145 8.67 -4.44 -0.88
N LEU A 146 9.76 -3.87 -0.33
CA LEU A 146 10.03 -3.96 1.12
C LEU A 146 9.03 -3.14 1.97
N ILE A 147 8.61 -1.97 1.48
CA ILE A 147 7.56 -1.17 2.12
C ILE A 147 6.24 -1.39 1.36
N PRO A 148 5.18 -1.84 2.04
CA PRO A 148 4.99 -1.96 3.48
C PRO A 148 5.56 -3.28 4.05
N VAL A 149 6.21 -3.19 5.21
CA VAL A 149 6.75 -4.37 5.93
C VAL A 149 5.61 -5.25 6.48
N HIS A 150 4.54 -4.61 6.92
CA HIS A 150 3.36 -5.26 7.49
C HIS A 150 2.10 -4.46 7.18
N THR A 151 0.93 -5.05 7.42
CA THR A 151 -0.35 -4.34 7.34
C THR A 151 -0.33 -3.12 8.25
N MET A 152 -0.87 -1.98 7.81
CA MET A 152 -0.86 -0.70 8.55
C MET A 152 0.52 -0.06 8.75
N CYS A 153 1.55 -0.50 8.03
CA CYS A 153 2.86 0.15 8.02
C CYS A 153 2.74 1.65 7.67
N ARG A 154 3.64 2.47 8.22
CA ARG A 154 3.69 3.93 8.04
C ARG A 154 5.05 4.42 7.51
N CYS A 155 5.96 3.50 7.21
CA CYS A 155 7.35 3.80 6.86
C CYS A 155 7.46 4.36 5.44
N THR A 156 8.60 4.99 5.16
CA THR A 156 8.91 5.58 3.86
C THR A 156 10.38 5.41 3.49
N TRP A 157 10.72 5.73 2.25
CA TRP A 157 12.10 5.88 1.79
C TRP A 157 12.60 7.32 1.91
N GLU A 158 13.89 7.45 2.18
CA GLU A 158 14.68 8.68 2.04
C GLU A 158 15.77 8.43 0.99
N SER A 159 15.88 9.28 -0.03
CA SER A 159 17.00 9.22 -0.97
C SER A 159 18.30 9.69 -0.31
N ILE A 160 19.42 9.03 -0.63
CA ILE A 160 20.76 9.42 -0.17
C ILE A 160 21.74 9.62 -1.33
#